data_AF-A0A9D9U4P3-F1
#
_entry.id   AF-A0A9D9U4P3-F1
#
_cell.length_a   1.000
_cell.length_b   1.000
_cell.length_c   1.000
_cell.angle_alpha   90.00
_cell.angle_beta   90.00
_cell.angle_gamma   90.00
#
_symmetry.space_group_name_H-M   'P 1'
#
loop_
_entity.id
_entity.type
_entity.pdbx_description
1 polymer ?
#
loop_
_entity_poly.entity_id
_entity_poly.type
_entity_poly.pdbx_seq_one_letter_code
_entity_poly.pdbx_strand_id
1 'polypeptide(L)'
;MGFHRQIRLMVAPPAMQPGGYVMKAYADRSEAATPAVDLRVDGSERGGFAIELGWDCARMQGAAGAQTDRFVDACALLCPLTPDAPWITMGAPGQPVEAVYWRADRERPWRMRAEGLGTMQRGEAPPGWSAQGAWDAGRWRVRFVLDAWEALAVQRRLGVAVWQGQHGERAGLKSVSDTWLPLG
;
A
#
# COMPACT_ATOMS: atom_id res chain seq x y z
N MET A 1 -6.63 18.54 -11.22
CA MET A 1 -7.43 17.48 -11.86
C MET A 1 -7.55 16.33 -10.86
N GLY A 2 -8.77 15.89 -10.52
CA GLY A 2 -9.02 14.88 -9.50
C GLY A 2 -9.33 13.51 -10.13
N PHE A 3 -8.71 12.45 -9.63
CA PHE A 3 -8.99 11.06 -9.99
C PHE A 3 -9.80 10.43 -8.86
N HIS A 4 -10.93 9.80 -9.16
CA HIS A 4 -11.72 9.07 -8.18
C HIS A 4 -12.28 7.79 -8.80
N ARG A 5 -11.93 6.64 -8.24
CA ARG A 5 -12.38 5.34 -8.76
C ARG A 5 -12.34 4.27 -7.68
N GLN A 6 -13.27 3.33 -7.77
CA GLN A 6 -13.13 2.05 -7.10
C GLN A 6 -12.14 1.15 -7.86
N ILE A 7 -11.15 0.62 -7.14
CA ILE A 7 -10.09 -0.24 -7.66
C ILE A 7 -10.31 -1.65 -7.11
N ARG A 8 -10.38 -2.64 -8.00
CA ARG A 8 -10.39 -4.05 -7.60
C ARG A 8 -8.99 -4.45 -7.16
N LEU A 9 -8.91 -5.25 -6.11
CA LEU A 9 -7.67 -5.83 -5.62
C LEU A 9 -7.68 -7.34 -5.77
N MET A 10 -6.48 -7.89 -5.95
CA MET A 10 -6.21 -9.32 -5.97
C MET A 10 -5.35 -9.70 -4.76
N VAL A 11 -5.30 -11.00 -4.44
CA VAL A 11 -4.31 -11.51 -3.50
C VAL A 11 -2.92 -11.28 -4.08
N ALA A 12 -2.00 -10.72 -3.30
CA ALA A 12 -0.61 -10.65 -3.70
C ALA A 12 -0.07 -12.08 -3.95
N PRO A 13 0.47 -12.41 -5.14
CA PRO A 13 0.84 -13.78 -5.46
C PRO A 13 1.84 -14.36 -4.45
N PRO A 14 1.47 -15.42 -3.70
CA PRO A 14 2.33 -15.98 -2.67
C PRO A 14 3.62 -16.54 -3.25
N ALA A 15 3.54 -17.13 -4.45
CA ALA A 15 4.61 -17.87 -5.16
C ALA A 15 5.92 -17.09 -5.37
N MET A 16 5.91 -15.77 -5.17
CA MET A 16 7.08 -14.92 -5.34
C MET A 16 7.69 -14.42 -4.02
N GLN A 17 7.15 -14.83 -2.86
CA GLN A 17 7.66 -14.40 -1.55
C GLN A 17 8.97 -15.13 -1.19
N PRO A 18 10.03 -14.40 -0.76
CA PRO A 18 11.24 -15.02 -0.24
C PRO A 18 10.94 -15.80 1.06
N GLY A 19 11.35 -17.06 1.12
CA GLY A 19 11.17 -17.94 2.29
C GLY A 19 9.93 -18.84 2.20
N GLY A 20 10.16 -20.15 2.03
CA GLY A 20 9.11 -21.14 1.75
C GLY A 20 8.04 -21.36 2.84
N TYR A 21 8.18 -20.77 4.02
CA TYR A 21 7.19 -20.90 5.10
C TYR A 21 5.85 -20.20 4.78
N VAL A 22 5.92 -19.02 4.15
CA VAL A 22 4.72 -18.25 3.78
C VAL A 22 3.88 -18.98 2.72
N MET A 23 4.53 -19.72 1.83
CA MET A 23 3.86 -20.52 0.80
C MET A 23 2.93 -21.57 1.39
N LYS A 24 3.37 -22.31 2.42
CA LYS A 24 2.62 -23.44 2.95
C LYS A 24 1.49 -23.02 3.88
N ALA A 25 1.69 -21.97 4.68
CA ALA A 25 0.69 -21.49 5.64
C ALA A 25 -0.50 -20.75 5.00
N TYR A 26 -0.38 -20.34 3.73
CA TYR A 26 -1.37 -19.51 3.03
C TYR A 26 -1.68 -19.98 1.61
N ALA A 27 -1.33 -21.22 1.25
CA ALA A 27 -1.57 -21.81 -0.08
C ALA A 27 -3.05 -21.77 -0.48
N ASP A 28 -3.96 -21.86 0.49
CA ASP A 28 -5.40 -21.93 0.26
C ASP A 28 -6.07 -20.54 0.12
N ARG A 29 -5.31 -19.44 0.25
CA ARG A 29 -5.86 -18.09 0.18
C ARG A 29 -5.95 -17.63 -1.27
N SER A 30 -7.05 -17.99 -1.93
CA SER A 30 -7.36 -17.61 -3.31
C SER A 30 -8.05 -16.25 -3.46
N GLU A 31 -8.64 -15.73 -2.38
CA GLU A 31 -9.43 -14.50 -2.38
C GLU A 31 -8.78 -13.36 -1.57
N ALA A 32 -8.88 -12.15 -2.12
CA ALA A 32 -8.40 -10.94 -1.47
C ALA A 32 -9.32 -10.61 -0.29
N ALA A 33 -8.76 -10.52 0.93
CA ALA A 33 -9.55 -10.12 2.09
C ALA A 33 -10.08 -8.69 1.96
N THR A 34 -9.39 -7.85 1.19
CA THR A 34 -9.90 -6.56 0.73
C THR A 34 -10.09 -6.64 -0.78
N PRO A 35 -11.29 -6.95 -1.30
CA PRO A 35 -11.51 -7.16 -2.73
C PRO A 35 -11.52 -5.85 -3.55
N ALA A 36 -11.74 -4.71 -2.89
CA ALA A 36 -11.72 -3.41 -3.53
C ALA A 36 -11.38 -2.28 -2.54
N VAL A 37 -10.89 -1.17 -3.10
CA VAL A 37 -10.72 0.11 -2.40
C VAL A 37 -11.38 1.22 -3.20
N ASP A 38 -11.92 2.22 -2.54
CA ASP A 38 -12.19 3.51 -3.17
C ASP A 38 -10.93 4.37 -3.08
N LEU A 39 -10.44 4.84 -4.23
CA LEU A 39 -9.22 5.64 -4.34
C LEU A 39 -9.58 7.02 -4.89
N ARG A 40 -9.23 8.06 -4.14
CA ARG A 40 -9.29 9.46 -4.58
C ARG A 40 -7.90 10.06 -4.58
N VAL A 41 -7.51 10.72 -5.67
CA VAL A 41 -6.22 11.42 -5.82
C VAL A 41 -6.51 12.84 -6.29
N ASP A 42 -6.14 13.81 -5.48
CA ASP A 42 -6.17 15.23 -5.82
C ASP A 42 -4.73 15.74 -5.91
N GLY A 43 -4.26 16.00 -7.13
CA GLY A 43 -2.94 16.58 -7.39
C GLY A 43 -2.97 18.09 -7.53
N SER A 44 -1.88 18.75 -7.13
CA SER A 44 -1.61 20.17 -7.37
C SER A 44 -0.59 20.34 -8.50
N GLU A 45 -0.57 21.52 -9.13
CA GLU A 45 0.41 21.87 -10.17
C GLU A 45 1.85 21.88 -9.65
N ARG A 46 2.05 22.02 -8.33
CA ARG A 46 3.36 22.01 -7.66
C ARG A 46 3.84 20.60 -7.29
N GLY A 47 3.16 19.55 -7.75
CA GLY A 47 3.56 18.15 -7.49
C GLY A 47 3.25 17.63 -6.09
N GLY A 48 2.47 18.38 -5.29
CA GLY A 48 1.88 17.88 -4.04
C GLY A 48 0.57 17.13 -4.28
N PHE A 49 0.31 16.09 -3.48
CA PHE A 49 -0.86 15.21 -3.62
C PHE A 49 -1.60 15.04 -2.29
N ALA A 50 -2.93 15.10 -2.35
CA ALA A 50 -3.82 14.55 -1.33
C ALA A 50 -4.45 13.26 -1.86
N ILE A 51 -4.23 12.14 -1.17
CA ILE A 51 -4.71 10.83 -1.61
C ILE A 51 -5.53 10.20 -0.50
N GLU A 52 -6.74 9.76 -0.81
CA GLU A 52 -7.60 9.04 0.13
C GLU A 52 -7.84 7.61 -0.36
N LEU A 53 -7.67 6.65 0.53
CA LEU A 53 -8.07 5.26 0.35
C LEU A 53 -9.16 4.91 1.35
N GLY A 54 -10.24 4.31 0.86
CA GLY A 54 -11.28 3.74 1.71
C GLY A 54 -11.51 2.26 1.42
N TRP A 55 -11.68 1.46 2.45
CA TRP A 55 -12.01 0.03 2.31
C TRP A 55 -12.81 -0.50 3.49
N ASP A 56 -13.59 -1.53 3.23
CA ASP A 56 -14.40 -2.18 4.24
C ASP A 56 -13.52 -3.04 5.15
N CYS A 57 -13.71 -2.89 6.46
CA CYS A 57 -12.97 -3.57 7.51
C CYS A 57 -13.90 -3.73 8.71
N ALA A 58 -14.52 -4.91 8.83
CA ALA A 58 -15.55 -5.17 9.84
C ALA A 58 -15.06 -4.93 11.28
N ARG A 59 -13.79 -5.22 11.56
CA ARG A 59 -13.13 -5.00 12.84
C ARG A 59 -11.75 -4.42 12.64
N MET A 60 -11.63 -3.16 13.02
CA MET A 60 -10.36 -2.45 13.09
C MET A 60 -9.34 -3.15 13.99
N GLN A 61 -8.12 -3.33 13.49
CA GLN A 61 -6.96 -3.74 14.27
C GLN A 61 -5.95 -2.59 14.33
N GLY A 62 -6.18 -1.64 15.24
CA GLY A 62 -5.41 -0.40 15.36
C GLY A 62 -4.07 -0.49 16.07
N ALA A 63 -3.83 -1.56 16.84
CA ALA A 63 -2.57 -1.80 17.54
C ALA A 63 -2.37 -3.29 17.83
N ALA A 64 -1.12 -3.77 17.76
CA ALA A 64 -0.80 -5.17 18.09
C ALA A 64 -0.81 -5.43 19.62
N GLY A 65 -0.52 -4.40 20.43
CA GLY A 65 -0.33 -4.55 21.88
C GLY A 65 0.84 -5.48 22.20
N ALA A 66 0.74 -6.25 23.29
CA ALA A 66 1.74 -7.22 23.70
C ALA A 66 1.57 -8.62 23.05
N GLN A 67 0.61 -8.79 22.14
CA GLN A 67 0.26 -10.08 21.56
C GLN A 67 1.06 -10.33 20.28
N THR A 68 1.65 -11.51 20.16
CA THR A 68 2.56 -11.86 19.05
C THR A 68 1.85 -12.34 17.79
N ASP A 69 0.56 -12.63 17.88
CA ASP A 69 -0.30 -13.13 16.80
C ASP A 69 -1.26 -12.07 16.25
N ARG A 70 -1.23 -10.85 16.79
CA ARG A 70 -2.02 -9.72 16.28
C ARG A 70 -1.26 -8.92 15.24
N PHE A 71 -1.92 -8.73 14.11
CA PHE A 71 -1.44 -7.87 13.03
C PHE A 71 -2.29 -6.60 12.98
N VAL A 72 -1.68 -5.51 12.51
CA VAL A 72 -2.25 -4.16 12.48
C VAL A 72 -2.69 -3.85 11.06
N ASP A 73 -3.81 -3.16 10.94
CA ASP A 73 -4.29 -2.67 9.65
C ASP A 73 -3.30 -1.67 9.04
N ALA A 74 -3.13 -1.77 7.72
CA ALA A 74 -2.14 -0.97 7.02
C ALA A 74 -2.50 -0.80 5.55
N CYS A 75 -1.98 0.24 4.92
CA CYS A 75 -2.05 0.41 3.47
C CYS A 75 -0.82 1.13 2.94
N ALA A 76 -0.49 0.87 1.68
CA ALA A 76 0.61 1.51 0.98
C ALA A 76 0.19 1.98 -0.40
N LEU A 77 0.80 3.09 -0.80
CA LEU A 77 0.78 3.60 -2.15
C LEU A 77 2.18 3.46 -2.72
N LEU A 78 2.30 2.85 -3.89
CA LEU A 78 3.57 2.63 -4.57
C LEU A 78 3.59 3.39 -5.90
N CYS A 79 4.76 3.85 -6.31
CA CYS A 79 4.98 4.50 -7.58
C CYS A 79 6.30 3.96 -8.18
N PRO A 80 6.35 3.65 -9.48
CA PRO A 80 7.61 3.32 -10.11
C PRO A 80 8.55 4.54 -10.09
N LEU A 81 9.86 4.33 -10.05
CA LEU A 81 10.85 5.40 -10.25
C LEU A 81 11.40 5.41 -11.68
N THR A 82 11.11 4.37 -12.46
CA THR A 82 11.48 4.27 -13.89
C THR A 82 10.26 3.79 -14.70
N PRO A 83 10.18 4.12 -16.00
CA PRO A 83 9.04 3.73 -16.85
C PRO A 83 8.72 2.22 -16.80
N ASP A 84 9.75 1.38 -16.76
CA ASP A 84 9.61 -0.07 -16.92
C ASP A 84 9.58 -0.85 -15.60
N ALA A 85 9.64 -0.16 -14.44
CA ALA A 85 9.65 -0.84 -13.15
C ALA A 85 8.40 -1.73 -12.96
N PRO A 86 8.58 -3.05 -12.74
CA PRO A 86 7.46 -3.98 -12.65
C PRO A 86 6.69 -3.79 -11.34
N TRP A 87 5.36 -3.76 -11.46
CA TRP A 87 4.47 -3.60 -10.32
C TRP A 87 4.53 -4.79 -9.36
N ILE A 88 4.28 -5.99 -9.90
CA ILE A 88 3.97 -7.17 -9.08
C ILE A 88 5.16 -7.65 -8.25
N THR A 89 6.38 -7.45 -8.75
CA THR A 89 7.61 -7.77 -8.03
C THR A 89 8.16 -6.60 -7.22
N MET A 90 7.43 -5.48 -7.17
CA MET A 90 7.84 -4.27 -6.45
C MET A 90 9.21 -3.76 -6.95
N GLY A 91 9.34 -3.67 -8.27
CA GLY A 91 10.57 -3.31 -8.98
C GLY A 91 11.43 -4.51 -9.38
N ALA A 92 12.61 -4.19 -9.89
CA ALA A 92 13.69 -5.11 -10.24
C ALA A 92 15.04 -4.36 -10.09
N PRO A 93 16.19 -5.05 -10.12
CA PRO A 93 17.49 -4.37 -10.09
C PRO A 93 17.60 -3.28 -11.17
N GLY A 94 17.94 -2.05 -10.76
CA GLY A 94 17.99 -0.88 -11.65
C GLY A 94 16.63 -0.34 -12.10
N GLN A 95 15.52 -0.93 -11.65
CA GLN A 95 14.16 -0.50 -11.91
C GLN A 95 13.40 -0.33 -10.59
N PRO A 96 13.78 0.66 -9.77
CA PRO A 96 13.26 0.78 -8.42
C PRO A 96 11.81 1.28 -8.38
N VAL A 97 11.16 1.04 -7.25
CA VAL A 97 9.88 1.63 -6.86
C VAL A 97 10.04 2.38 -5.54
N GLU A 98 9.17 3.36 -5.33
CA GLU A 98 9.04 4.08 -4.07
C GLU A 98 7.62 3.93 -3.52
N ALA A 99 7.49 3.92 -2.20
CA ALA A 99 6.19 3.82 -1.54
C ALA A 99 6.06 4.82 -0.41
N VAL A 100 4.82 5.18 -0.10
CA VAL A 100 4.41 5.63 1.23
C VAL A 100 3.60 4.53 1.90
N TYR A 101 3.91 4.21 3.15
CA TYR A 101 3.29 3.13 3.91
C TYR A 101 2.73 3.63 5.24
N TRP A 102 1.42 3.54 5.38
CA TRP A 102 0.70 3.85 6.61
C TRP A 102 0.39 2.57 7.38
N ARG A 103 0.45 2.66 8.72
CA ARG A 103 -0.03 1.64 9.65
C ARG A 103 -0.87 2.31 10.72
N ALA A 104 -1.92 1.63 11.18
CA ALA A 104 -2.83 2.19 12.18
C ALA A 104 -2.19 2.50 13.53
N ASP A 105 -1.08 1.82 13.87
CA ASP A 105 -0.36 2.00 15.14
C ASP A 105 0.81 2.99 15.06
N ARG A 106 0.88 3.81 14.01
CA ARG A 106 1.96 4.76 13.80
C ARG A 106 1.45 6.16 13.51
N GLU A 107 2.08 7.13 14.13
CA GLU A 107 1.80 8.55 13.91
C GLU A 107 2.28 9.03 12.53
N ARG A 108 3.47 8.60 12.10
CA ARG A 108 4.04 8.96 10.80
C ARG A 108 4.14 7.75 9.86
N PRO A 109 3.84 7.94 8.56
CA PRO A 109 4.06 6.88 7.58
C PRO A 109 5.57 6.64 7.40
N TRP A 110 5.90 5.52 6.77
CA TRP A 110 7.24 5.27 6.25
C TRP A 110 7.31 5.63 4.77
N ARG A 111 8.48 6.12 4.35
CA ARG A 111 8.90 5.99 2.95
C ARG A 111 9.48 4.60 2.76
N MET A 112 9.18 3.95 1.66
CA MET A 112 9.80 2.67 1.33
C MET A 112 10.40 2.69 -0.06
N ARG A 113 11.43 1.86 -0.27
CA ARG A 113 12.07 1.66 -1.58
C ARG A 113 12.38 0.18 -1.80
N ALA A 114 12.23 -0.28 -3.02
CA ALA A 114 12.57 -1.64 -3.42
C ALA A 114 13.04 -1.70 -4.88
N GLU A 115 13.82 -2.73 -5.18
CA GLU A 115 14.32 -3.13 -6.50
C GLU A 115 14.02 -4.62 -6.70
N GLY A 116 12.80 -5.02 -6.30
CA GLY A 116 12.39 -6.43 -6.31
C GLY A 116 11.91 -6.95 -4.96
N LEU A 117 11.38 -8.16 -5.00
CA LEU A 117 10.89 -8.85 -3.82
C LEU A 117 12.04 -9.18 -2.87
N GLY A 118 11.81 -8.97 -1.57
CA GLY A 118 12.82 -9.18 -0.53
C GLY A 118 13.80 -8.03 -0.34
N THR A 119 13.81 -7.01 -1.20
CA THR A 119 14.73 -5.85 -1.07
C THR A 119 14.06 -4.63 -0.45
N MET A 120 12.82 -4.76 0.04
CA MET A 120 12.04 -3.63 0.53
C MET A 120 12.64 -3.05 1.81
N GLN A 121 13.05 -1.79 1.73
CA GLN A 121 13.63 -1.04 2.84
C GLN A 121 12.66 0.06 3.29
N ARG A 122 12.57 0.25 4.61
CA ARG A 122 11.80 1.34 5.22
C ARG A 122 12.77 2.43 5.66
N GLY A 123 12.42 3.67 5.35
CA GLY A 123 13.08 4.86 5.85
C GLY A 123 12.06 5.84 6.43
N GLU A 124 12.56 6.91 7.03
CA GLU A 124 11.70 8.01 7.48
C GLU A 124 10.99 8.67 6.30
N ALA A 125 9.73 9.04 6.50
CA ALA A 125 9.01 9.83 5.52
C ALA A 125 9.60 11.25 5.45
N PRO A 126 9.77 11.82 4.24
CA PRO A 126 10.21 13.20 4.06
C PRO A 126 9.38 14.21 4.88
N PRO A 127 9.93 15.39 5.21
CA PRO A 127 9.13 16.51 5.68
C PRO A 127 7.97 16.80 4.70
N GLY A 128 6.80 17.18 5.21
CA GLY A 128 5.61 17.41 4.40
C GLY A 128 4.81 16.15 4.04
N TRP A 129 5.32 14.94 4.35
CA TRP A 129 4.54 13.71 4.23
C TRP A 129 3.84 13.38 5.54
N SER A 130 2.52 13.19 5.45
CA SER A 130 1.67 12.73 6.54
C SER A 130 0.62 11.73 6.05
N ALA A 131 0.13 10.90 6.96
CA ALA A 131 -0.95 9.97 6.71
C ALA A 131 -1.79 9.81 7.97
N GLN A 132 -3.12 9.89 7.85
CA GLN A 132 -4.04 9.79 8.96
C GLN A 132 -5.16 8.82 8.59
N GLY A 133 -5.46 7.89 9.49
CA GLY A 133 -6.54 6.92 9.34
C GLY A 133 -7.69 7.23 10.29
N ALA A 134 -8.92 7.10 9.78
CA ALA A 134 -10.13 7.07 10.59
C ALA A 134 -10.90 5.80 10.25
N TRP A 135 -11.30 5.05 11.28
CA TRP A 135 -12.21 3.92 11.14
C TRP A 135 -13.56 4.29 11.71
N ASP A 136 -14.61 4.11 10.91
CA ASP A 136 -15.98 4.38 11.30
C ASP A 136 -16.93 3.40 10.59
N ALA A 137 -17.94 2.92 11.31
CA ALA A 137 -18.98 2.02 10.79
C ALA A 137 -18.47 0.84 9.93
N GLY A 138 -17.39 0.18 10.34
CA GLY A 138 -16.84 -0.97 9.61
C GLY A 138 -16.03 -0.61 8.38
N ARG A 139 -15.52 0.62 8.28
CA ARG A 139 -14.78 1.11 7.12
C ARG A 139 -13.59 1.97 7.54
N TRP A 140 -12.44 1.73 6.92
CA TRP A 140 -11.30 2.63 7.00
C TRP A 140 -11.40 3.74 5.96
N ARG A 141 -10.94 4.94 6.34
CA ARG A 141 -10.53 6.02 5.44
C ARG A 141 -9.15 6.50 5.84
N VAL A 142 -8.17 6.35 4.95
CA VAL A 142 -6.79 6.81 5.16
C VAL A 142 -6.47 7.90 4.17
N ARG A 143 -6.14 9.08 4.71
CA ARG A 143 -5.74 10.25 3.95
C ARG A 143 -4.24 10.47 4.04
N PHE A 144 -3.59 10.48 2.90
CA PHE A 144 -2.21 10.88 2.70
C PHE A 144 -2.15 12.32 2.22
N VAL A 145 -1.22 13.10 2.77
CA VAL A 145 -0.81 14.40 2.23
C VAL A 145 0.68 14.29 1.97
N LEU A 146 1.07 14.41 0.70
CA LEU A 146 2.41 14.13 0.21
C LEU A 146 2.91 15.34 -0.56
N ASP A 147 3.70 16.17 0.11
CA ASP A 147 4.36 17.29 -0.55
C ASP A 147 5.42 16.78 -1.54
N ALA A 148 5.36 17.29 -2.77
CA ALA A 148 6.35 17.07 -3.83
C ALA A 148 6.77 15.59 -4.03
N TRP A 149 5.82 14.68 -4.20
CA TRP A 149 6.16 13.29 -4.53
C TRP A 149 6.56 13.15 -6.00
N GLU A 150 7.85 13.36 -6.27
CA GLU A 150 8.43 13.41 -7.61
C GLU A 150 8.09 12.17 -8.46
N ALA A 151 8.20 10.97 -7.88
CA ALA A 151 7.87 9.72 -8.55
C ALA A 151 6.46 9.77 -9.16
N LEU A 152 5.48 10.19 -8.37
CA LEU A 152 4.08 10.25 -8.79
C LEU A 152 3.81 11.38 -9.77
N ALA A 153 4.50 12.52 -9.61
CA ALA A 153 4.42 13.65 -10.52
C ALA A 153 4.93 13.28 -11.92
N VAL A 154 6.04 12.55 -12.00
CA VAL A 154 6.67 12.14 -13.26
C VAL A 154 5.97 10.93 -13.88
N GLN A 155 5.79 9.85 -13.11
CA GLN A 155 5.33 8.58 -13.67
C GLN A 155 3.81 8.48 -13.80
N ARG A 156 3.06 9.32 -13.06
CA ARG A 156 1.60 9.36 -13.09
C ARG A 156 0.96 7.96 -12.95
N ARG A 157 1.58 7.09 -12.16
CA ARG A 157 1.18 5.70 -11.96
C ARG A 157 1.23 5.35 -10.48
N LEU A 158 0.21 4.63 -10.01
CA LEU A 158 0.07 4.25 -8.62
C LEU A 158 -0.22 2.75 -8.49
N GLY A 159 0.41 2.08 -7.54
CA GLY A 159 0.03 0.76 -7.09
C GLY A 159 -0.53 0.85 -5.68
N VAL A 160 -1.50 0.01 -5.36
CA VAL A 160 -2.14 0.00 -4.02
C VAL A 160 -1.89 -1.34 -3.35
N ALA A 161 -1.66 -1.30 -2.04
CA ALA A 161 -1.64 -2.49 -1.19
C ALA A 161 -2.40 -2.22 0.12
N VAL A 162 -3.19 -3.19 0.58
CA VAL A 162 -3.94 -3.15 1.84
C VAL A 162 -3.69 -4.43 2.63
N TRP A 163 -3.50 -4.26 3.94
CA TRP A 163 -3.39 -5.32 4.92
C TRP A 163 -4.50 -5.15 5.95
N GLN A 164 -5.32 -6.18 6.13
CA GLN A 164 -6.27 -6.30 7.23
C GLN A 164 -5.75 -7.24 8.32
N GLY A 165 -5.44 -6.68 9.47
CA GLY A 165 -4.94 -7.38 10.64
C GLY A 165 -5.90 -8.46 11.13
N GLN A 166 -7.21 -8.24 11.01
CA GLN A 166 -8.25 -9.22 11.40
C GLN A 166 -8.18 -10.52 10.57
N HIS A 167 -7.57 -10.46 9.38
CA HIS A 167 -7.34 -11.60 8.49
C HIS A 167 -5.88 -12.07 8.51
N GLY A 168 -5.12 -11.65 9.51
CA GLY A 168 -3.71 -12.00 9.68
C GLY A 168 -2.80 -11.48 8.57
N GLU A 169 -3.20 -10.45 7.83
CA GLU A 169 -2.39 -9.89 6.75
C GLU A 169 -1.18 -9.13 7.30
N ARG A 170 0.01 -9.44 6.77
CA ARG A 170 1.28 -8.76 7.02
C ARG A 170 2.30 -9.13 5.95
N ALA A 171 3.34 -8.33 5.80
CA ALA A 171 4.43 -8.57 4.82
C ALA A 171 3.86 -8.82 3.41
N GLY A 172 4.16 -9.96 2.78
CA GLY A 172 3.64 -10.31 1.46
C GLY A 172 2.16 -10.70 1.40
N LEU A 173 1.53 -10.93 2.55
CA LEU A 173 0.14 -11.39 2.62
C LEU A 173 -0.77 -10.18 2.75
N LYS A 174 -1.38 -9.82 1.63
CA LYS A 174 -2.09 -8.55 1.42
C LYS A 174 -2.94 -8.61 0.17
N SER A 175 -3.83 -7.64 0.05
CA SER A 175 -4.57 -7.35 -1.18
C SER A 175 -3.84 -6.24 -1.95
N VAL A 176 -3.68 -6.37 -3.27
CA VAL A 176 -2.97 -5.40 -4.13
C VAL A 176 -3.75 -5.08 -5.40
N SER A 177 -3.52 -3.91 -6.01
CA SER A 177 -3.98 -3.68 -7.38
C SER A 177 -3.34 -4.71 -8.33
N ASP A 178 -4.02 -5.06 -9.41
CA ASP A 178 -3.53 -6.02 -10.40
C ASP A 178 -2.40 -5.45 -11.27
N THR A 179 -2.45 -4.15 -11.55
CA THR A 179 -1.46 -3.42 -12.34
C THR A 179 -1.18 -2.03 -11.76
N TRP A 180 -0.27 -1.30 -12.42
CA TRP A 180 -0.11 0.13 -12.21
C TRP A 180 -1.37 0.88 -12.66
N LEU A 181 -1.97 1.63 -11.75
CA LEU A 181 -3.11 2.49 -12.01
C LEU A 181 -2.64 3.79 -12.68
N PRO A 182 -3.03 4.08 -13.93
CA PRO A 182 -2.70 5.35 -14.55
C PRO A 182 -3.53 6.49 -13.93
N LEU A 183 -2.86 7.57 -13.54
CA LEU A 183 -3.47 8.81 -13.10
C LEU A 183 -3.49 9.76 -14.30
N GLY A 184 -4.54 9.61 -15.12
CA GLY A 184 -4.79 10.45 -16.30
C GLY A 184 -4.85 11.94 -16.02
#